data_AF-A0A0B8NWN9-F1
#
_entry.id   AF-A0A0B8NWN9-F1
#
_cell.length_a   1.000
_cell.length_b   1.000
_cell.length_c   1.000
_cell.angle_alpha   90.00
_cell.angle_beta   90.00
_cell.angle_gamma   90.00
#
_symmetry.space_group_name_H-M   'P 1'
#
loop_
_entity.id
_entity.type
_entity.pdbx_description
1 polymer ?
#
loop_
_entity_poly.entity_id
_entity_poly.type
_entity_poly.pdbx_seq_one_letter_code
_entity_poly.pdbx_strand_id
1 'polypeptide(L)'
;MRMGVYSNKYDNLESIPENARIAIPNDPTNGGRGLLLLEEAGLITLKENAGYSATLGDIVANPKNIKIVEVDAAQLPRTLDDVDAAAITMNYVMSSGLNPKEQGIYLESKDAPLAVMVVASRDADKDKEVYEQIMSIYHSKAINDFLASTFKGTIEAAN
;
A
#
# COMPACT_ATOMS: atom_id res chain seq x y z
N MET A 1 -6.23 -2.51 -4.22
CA MET A 1 -5.85 -1.31 -3.47
C MET A 1 -4.34 -1.15 -3.48
N ARG A 2 -3.85 -0.06 -4.08
CA ARG A 2 -2.42 0.26 -4.17
C ARG A 2 -1.87 0.65 -2.79
N MET A 3 -0.59 0.43 -2.57
CA MET A 3 0.16 1.05 -1.47
C MET A 3 0.76 2.37 -1.96
N GLY A 4 0.90 3.35 -1.08
CA GLY A 4 1.58 4.61 -1.39
C GLY A 4 2.53 5.01 -0.28
N VAL A 5 3.49 5.86 -0.62
CA VAL A 5 4.29 6.59 0.36
C VAL A 5 3.61 7.95 0.57
N TYR A 6 3.36 8.28 1.83
CA TYR A 6 2.67 9.49 2.24
C TYR A 6 3.52 10.31 3.22
N SER A 7 3.38 11.63 3.21
CA SER A 7 4.07 12.53 4.13
C SER A 7 3.21 13.76 4.44
N ASN A 8 3.30 14.25 5.68
CA ASN A 8 2.78 15.58 6.07
C ASN A 8 3.86 16.68 5.94
N LYS A 9 5.12 16.32 5.66
CA LYS A 9 6.28 17.23 5.72
C LYS A 9 6.93 17.49 4.36
N TYR A 10 6.82 16.56 3.43
CA TYR A 10 7.51 16.58 2.14
C TYR A 10 6.54 16.30 1.00
N ASP A 11 6.74 16.97 -0.14
CA ASP A 11 5.86 16.83 -1.32
C ASP A 11 6.39 15.84 -2.37
N ASN A 12 7.62 15.34 -2.21
CA ASN A 12 8.27 14.42 -3.15
C ASN A 12 9.39 13.60 -2.48
N LEU A 13 9.83 12.54 -3.15
CA LEU A 13 10.84 11.61 -2.66
C LEU A 13 12.24 12.24 -2.55
N GLU A 14 12.57 13.14 -3.46
CA GLU A 14 13.87 13.82 -3.50
C GLU A 14 14.09 14.65 -2.23
N SER A 15 13.02 15.25 -1.71
CA SER A 15 13.01 16.10 -0.50
C SER A 15 13.15 15.32 0.80
N ILE A 16 13.04 13.98 0.80
CA ILE A 16 13.26 13.16 1.99
C ILE A 16 14.71 13.36 2.48
N PRO A 17 14.94 13.78 3.73
CA PRO A 17 16.28 14.09 4.22
C PRO A 17 17.10 12.81 4.49
N GLU A 18 18.40 12.97 4.68
CA GLU A 18 19.21 11.94 5.31
C GLU A 18 18.70 11.63 6.73
N ASN A 19 18.85 10.39 7.17
CA ASN A 19 18.40 9.89 8.47
C ASN A 19 16.87 9.95 8.68
N ALA A 20 16.10 10.15 7.61
CA ALA A 20 14.64 10.18 7.65
C ALA A 20 14.06 8.92 8.32
N ARG A 21 12.99 9.11 9.08
CA ARG A 21 12.19 8.02 9.65
C ARG A 21 11.08 7.67 8.67
N ILE A 22 11.04 6.43 8.19
CA ILE A 22 9.96 5.96 7.33
C ILE A 22 9.23 4.80 8.01
N ALA A 23 7.93 4.96 8.23
CA ALA A 23 7.11 3.90 8.81
C ALA A 23 6.61 2.93 7.73
N ILE A 24 6.62 1.63 8.03
CA ILE A 24 6.05 0.58 7.17
C ILE A 24 5.14 -0.34 8.00
N PRO A 25 4.25 -1.14 7.36
CA PRO A 25 3.48 -2.16 8.06
C PRO A 25 4.40 -3.18 8.75
N ASN A 26 4.01 -3.69 9.91
CA ASN A 26 4.77 -4.68 10.67
C ASN A 26 4.34 -6.13 10.40
N ASP A 27 3.27 -6.37 9.64
CA ASP A 27 2.92 -7.72 9.20
C ASP A 27 3.82 -8.16 8.04
N PRO A 28 4.16 -9.46 7.92
CA PRO A 28 5.20 -9.91 6.99
C PRO A 28 4.99 -9.50 5.54
N THR A 29 3.77 -9.69 5.01
CA THR A 29 3.48 -9.44 3.60
C THR A 29 3.43 -7.94 3.29
N ASN A 30 2.74 -7.13 4.09
CA ASN A 30 2.68 -5.69 3.82
C ASN A 30 3.96 -4.95 4.24
N GLY A 31 4.72 -5.46 5.21
CA GLY A 31 6.06 -4.97 5.53
C GLY A 31 7.01 -5.17 4.36
N GLY A 32 7.08 -6.39 3.82
CA GLY A 32 7.86 -6.68 2.61
C GLY A 32 7.40 -5.88 1.39
N ARG A 33 6.09 -5.73 1.20
CA ARG A 33 5.52 -4.84 0.17
C ARG A 33 5.93 -3.37 0.36
N GLY A 34 5.96 -2.89 1.60
CA GLY A 34 6.45 -1.56 1.95
C GLY A 34 7.92 -1.39 1.58
N LEU A 35 8.76 -2.39 1.85
CA LEU A 35 10.18 -2.36 1.46
C LEU A 35 10.37 -2.36 -0.06
N LEU A 36 9.63 -3.20 -0.79
CA LEU A 36 9.64 -3.18 -2.25
C LEU A 36 9.22 -1.82 -2.80
N LEU A 37 8.20 -1.19 -2.20
CA LEU A 37 7.76 0.14 -2.61
C LEU A 37 8.87 1.19 -2.43
N LEU A 38 9.62 1.11 -1.33
CA LEU A 38 10.76 2.00 -1.09
C LEU A 38 11.93 1.73 -2.04
N GLU A 39 12.13 0.48 -2.47
CA GLU A 39 13.08 0.12 -3.53
C GLU A 39 12.65 0.66 -4.89
N GLU A 40 11.39 0.48 -5.29
CA GLU A 40 10.82 1.04 -6.53
C GLU A 40 10.89 2.57 -6.54
N ALA A 41 10.77 3.20 -5.36
CA ALA A 41 10.96 4.63 -5.16
C ALA A 41 12.44 5.08 -5.14
N GLY A 42 13.39 4.16 -5.26
CA GLY A 42 14.83 4.45 -5.29
C GLY A 42 15.43 4.90 -3.96
N LEU A 43 14.75 4.66 -2.83
CA LEU A 43 15.20 5.07 -1.50
C LEU A 43 16.15 4.07 -0.86
N ILE A 44 15.96 2.78 -1.16
CA ILE A 44 16.77 1.66 -0.69
C ILE A 44 17.00 0.68 -1.84
N THR A 45 17.88 -0.30 -1.63
CA THR A 45 18.01 -1.46 -2.52
C THR A 45 17.93 -2.71 -1.67
N LEU A 46 17.17 -3.70 -2.14
CA LEU A 46 16.99 -5.01 -1.51
C LEU A 46 17.86 -6.06 -2.20
N LYS A 47 18.05 -7.20 -1.53
CA LYS A 47 18.63 -8.39 -2.14
C LYS A 47 17.76 -8.84 -3.32
N GLU A 48 18.40 -9.37 -4.36
CA GLU A 48 17.69 -9.98 -5.47
C GLU A 48 16.72 -11.06 -4.96
N ASN A 49 15.52 -11.10 -5.56
CA ASN A 49 14.47 -12.07 -5.27
C ASN A 49 13.92 -12.04 -3.82
N ALA A 50 14.12 -10.97 -3.05
CA ALA A 50 13.54 -10.86 -1.70
C ALA A 50 11.99 -10.91 -1.72
N GLY A 51 11.39 -10.28 -2.74
CA GLY A 51 9.95 -10.30 -2.98
C GLY A 51 9.12 -9.78 -1.80
N TYR A 52 7.85 -10.17 -1.71
CA TYR A 52 6.95 -9.73 -0.63
C TYR A 52 7.30 -10.31 0.76
N SER A 53 8.28 -11.21 0.83
CA SER A 53 8.83 -11.73 2.08
C SER A 53 10.06 -10.94 2.56
N ALA A 54 10.43 -9.85 1.87
CA ALA A 54 11.57 -9.03 2.24
C ALA A 54 11.47 -8.55 3.69
N THR A 55 12.60 -8.57 4.38
CA THR A 55 12.75 -8.06 5.74
C THR A 55 13.79 -6.94 5.78
N LEU A 56 13.91 -6.24 6.91
CA LEU A 56 14.96 -5.23 7.09
C LEU A 56 16.37 -5.79 6.85
N GLY A 57 16.59 -7.08 7.10
CA GLY A 57 17.87 -7.77 6.86
C GLY A 57 18.18 -8.01 5.37
N ASP A 58 17.25 -7.71 4.47
CA ASP A 58 17.42 -7.84 3.04
C ASP A 58 17.80 -6.52 2.36
N ILE A 59 17.95 -5.44 3.11
CA ILE A 59 18.42 -4.15 2.60
C ILE A 59 19.94 -4.22 2.36
N VAL A 60 20.35 -4.05 1.10
CA VAL A 60 21.76 -4.07 0.68
C VAL A 60 22.34 -2.68 0.43
N ALA A 61 21.49 -1.68 0.19
CA ALA A 61 21.90 -0.28 0.09
C ALA A 61 20.85 0.66 0.71
N ASN A 62 21.32 1.67 1.43
CA ASN A 62 20.49 2.70 2.07
C ASN A 62 21.26 4.03 2.07
N PRO A 63 21.37 4.72 0.92
CA PRO A 63 22.25 5.88 0.75
C PRO A 63 21.87 7.07 1.63
N LYS A 64 20.57 7.23 1.95
CA LYS A 64 20.06 8.29 2.83
C LYS A 64 20.07 7.89 4.32
N ASN A 65 20.61 6.72 4.69
CA ASN A 65 20.58 6.18 6.06
C ASN A 65 19.17 6.23 6.70
N ILE A 66 18.15 5.90 5.91
CA ILE A 66 16.74 5.89 6.33
C ILE A 66 16.54 4.93 7.49
N LYS A 67 15.84 5.39 8.53
CA LYS A 67 15.44 4.62 9.70
C LYS A 67 14.04 4.07 9.46
N ILE A 68 13.96 2.78 9.15
CA ILE A 68 12.67 2.12 8.93
C ILE A 68 12.05 1.74 10.29
N VAL A 69 10.78 2.07 10.46
CA VAL A 69 10.01 1.81 11.68
C VAL A 69 8.81 0.94 11.33
N GLU A 70 8.76 -0.27 11.87
CA GLU A 70 7.63 -1.18 11.66
C GLU A 70 6.49 -0.84 12.63
N VAL A 71 5.29 -0.63 12.09
CA VAL A 71 4.11 -0.19 12.84
C VAL A 71 2.89 -1.00 12.40
N ASP A 72 1.95 -1.23 13.32
CA ASP A 72 0.64 -1.79 12.96
C ASP A 72 -0.01 -0.96 11.83
N ALA A 73 -0.46 -1.65 10.78
CA ALA A 73 -0.89 -0.99 9.55
C ALA A 73 -2.02 0.05 9.78
N ALA A 74 -2.91 -0.18 10.76
CA ALA A 74 -4.00 0.73 11.07
C ALA A 74 -3.53 2.01 11.78
N GLN A 75 -2.33 2.02 12.35
CA GLN A 75 -1.75 3.19 13.01
C GLN A 75 -0.90 4.05 12.07
N LEU A 76 -0.49 3.54 10.91
CA LEU A 76 0.38 4.26 9.97
C LEU A 76 -0.11 5.66 9.58
N PRO A 77 -1.42 5.92 9.36
CA PRO A 77 -1.87 7.30 9.11
C PRO A 77 -1.51 8.28 10.23
N ARG A 78 -1.54 7.83 11.49
CA ARG A 78 -1.24 8.68 12.67
C ARG A 78 0.25 8.90 12.86
N THR A 79 1.10 8.03 12.32
CA THR A 79 2.55 8.20 12.47
C THR A 79 3.07 9.37 11.65
N LEU A 80 2.34 9.85 10.65
CA LEU A 80 2.74 10.95 9.76
C LEU A 80 3.08 12.26 10.49
N ASP A 81 2.62 12.44 11.74
CA ASP A 81 2.98 13.58 12.58
C ASP A 81 4.38 13.42 13.22
N ASP A 82 4.83 12.18 13.43
CA ASP A 82 6.09 11.84 14.12
C ASP A 82 7.20 11.36 13.17
N VAL A 83 6.85 10.80 12.01
CA VAL A 83 7.80 10.30 11.01
C VAL A 83 7.90 11.24 9.81
N ASP A 84 8.85 10.98 8.92
CA ASP A 84 9.09 11.81 7.73
C ASP A 84 8.26 11.35 6.54
N ALA A 85 8.00 10.04 6.44
CA ALA A 85 7.03 9.47 5.53
C ALA A 85 6.52 8.11 6.06
N ALA A 86 5.44 7.59 5.49
CA ALA A 86 4.95 6.25 5.78
C ALA A 86 4.48 5.55 4.50
N ALA A 87 4.79 4.26 4.37
CA ALA A 87 4.22 3.39 3.34
C ALA A 87 2.88 2.83 3.84
N ILE A 88 1.76 3.27 3.27
CA ILE A 88 0.41 2.99 3.77
C ILE A 88 -0.45 2.34 2.67
N THR A 89 -1.21 1.31 3.02
CA THR A 89 -2.21 0.72 2.12
C THR A 89 -3.44 1.63 1.96
N MET A 90 -3.98 1.72 0.74
CA MET A 90 -5.06 2.68 0.42
C MET A 90 -6.29 2.60 1.34
N ASN A 91 -6.67 1.43 1.87
CA ASN A 91 -7.82 1.33 2.79
C ASN A 91 -7.62 2.17 4.07
N TYR A 92 -6.40 2.22 4.61
CA TYR A 92 -6.10 3.01 5.81
C TYR A 92 -5.98 4.49 5.50
N VAL A 93 -5.50 4.85 4.31
CA VAL A 93 -5.52 6.23 3.82
C VAL A 93 -6.95 6.74 3.73
N MET A 94 -7.83 5.97 3.09
CA MET A 94 -9.24 6.35 2.91
C MET A 94 -10.00 6.41 4.25
N SER A 95 -9.83 5.42 5.13
CA SER A 95 -10.56 5.38 6.41
C SER A 95 -10.06 6.39 7.45
N SER A 96 -8.83 6.88 7.32
CA SER A 96 -8.28 7.94 8.18
C SER A 96 -8.63 9.36 7.71
N GLY A 97 -9.19 9.50 6.51
CA GLY A 97 -9.50 10.80 5.91
C GLY A 97 -8.29 11.52 5.31
N LEU A 98 -7.15 10.85 5.17
CA LEU A 98 -6.01 11.37 4.43
C LEU A 98 -6.39 11.60 2.97
N ASN A 99 -5.88 12.69 2.38
CA ASN A 99 -6.07 12.99 0.98
C ASN A 99 -4.87 12.48 0.17
N PRO A 100 -5.04 11.43 -0.66
CA PRO A 100 -3.93 10.85 -1.39
C PRO A 100 -3.26 11.81 -2.39
N LYS A 101 -3.97 12.84 -2.84
CA LYS A 101 -3.42 13.84 -3.78
C LYS A 101 -2.57 14.90 -3.09
N GLU A 102 -2.87 15.19 -1.83
CA GLU A 102 -2.14 16.22 -1.06
C GLU A 102 -0.94 15.61 -0.33
N GLN A 103 -1.10 14.41 0.21
CA GLN A 103 -0.08 13.79 1.08
C GLN A 103 0.69 12.67 0.41
N GLY A 104 0.22 12.17 -0.75
CA GLY A 104 0.88 11.09 -1.47
C GLY A 104 2.08 11.59 -2.27
N ILE A 105 3.26 11.03 -2.00
CA ILE A 105 4.51 11.40 -2.68
C ILE A 105 5.04 10.32 -3.63
N TYR A 106 4.55 9.09 -3.47
CA TYR A 106 4.81 7.98 -4.38
C TYR A 106 3.67 6.97 -4.30
N LEU A 107 3.37 6.28 -5.40
CA LEU A 107 2.24 5.35 -5.45
C LEU A 107 2.63 4.12 -6.27
N GLU A 108 2.52 2.95 -5.64
CA GLU A 108 2.81 1.63 -6.22
C GLU A 108 2.15 1.46 -7.60
N SER A 109 2.74 0.73 -8.54
CA SER A 109 2.11 0.50 -9.85
C SER A 109 0.67 -0.03 -9.75
N LYS A 110 -0.19 0.36 -10.71
CA LYS A 110 -1.55 -0.20 -10.84
C LYS A 110 -1.51 -1.70 -11.13
N ASP A 111 -0.47 -2.16 -11.80
CA ASP A 111 -0.29 -3.55 -12.22
C ASP A 111 0.46 -4.40 -11.19
N ALA A 112 0.74 -3.85 -10.00
CA ALA A 112 1.44 -4.58 -8.95
C ALA A 112 0.60 -5.80 -8.50
N PRO A 113 1.20 -6.99 -8.31
CA PRO A 113 0.47 -8.21 -7.97
C PRO A 113 -0.48 -8.08 -6.77
N LEU A 114 -0.12 -7.29 -5.76
CA LEU A 114 -0.94 -7.07 -4.55
C LEU A 114 -1.83 -5.82 -4.63
N ALA A 115 -1.93 -5.18 -5.80
CA ALA A 115 -2.84 -4.07 -6.03
C ALA A 115 -4.28 -4.52 -6.27
N VAL A 116 -4.57 -5.83 -6.39
CA VAL A 116 -5.93 -6.37 -6.53
C VAL A 116 -6.40 -6.96 -5.19
N MET A 117 -7.62 -6.61 -4.78
CA MET A 117 -8.29 -7.26 -3.65
C MET A 117 -9.14 -8.40 -4.17
N VAL A 118 -9.13 -9.53 -3.47
CA VAL A 118 -9.89 -10.73 -3.84
C VAL A 118 -10.91 -11.08 -2.76
N VAL A 119 -12.01 -11.69 -3.18
CA VAL A 119 -12.91 -12.41 -2.26
C VAL A 119 -12.35 -13.81 -2.07
N ALA A 120 -12.13 -14.20 -0.82
CA ALA A 120 -11.60 -15.50 -0.46
C ALA A 120 -12.68 -16.38 0.19
N SER A 121 -12.66 -17.67 -0.12
CA SER A 121 -13.48 -18.69 0.53
C SER A 121 -12.61 -19.89 0.93
N ARG A 122 -13.15 -20.79 1.75
CA ARG A 122 -12.52 -22.10 1.94
C ARG A 122 -12.67 -22.90 0.65
N ASP A 123 -11.69 -23.75 0.34
CA ASP A 123 -11.73 -24.55 -0.88
C ASP A 123 -13.00 -25.41 -0.99
N ALA A 124 -13.47 -26.00 0.12
CA ALA A 124 -14.71 -26.79 0.16
C ALA A 124 -16.00 -25.97 -0.11
N ASP A 125 -15.93 -24.64 -0.06
CA ASP A 125 -17.07 -23.76 -0.27
C ASP A 125 -17.01 -22.99 -1.60
N LYS A 126 -15.94 -23.13 -2.39
CA LYS A 126 -15.68 -22.27 -3.56
C LYS A 126 -16.77 -22.31 -4.62
N ASP A 127 -17.44 -23.46 -4.76
CA ASP A 127 -18.47 -23.73 -5.77
C ASP A 127 -19.89 -23.50 -5.24
N LYS A 128 -20.04 -22.80 -4.10
CA LYS A 128 -21.38 -22.45 -3.59
C LYS A 128 -22.03 -21.41 -4.48
N GLU A 129 -23.25 -21.71 -4.94
CA GLU A 129 -24.07 -20.81 -5.78
C GLU A 129 -24.20 -19.40 -5.18
N VAL A 130 -24.34 -19.29 -3.85
CA VAL A 130 -24.41 -17.98 -3.17
C VAL A 130 -23.15 -17.13 -3.39
N TYR A 131 -21.98 -17.74 -3.52
CA TYR A 131 -20.73 -16.99 -3.78
C TYR A 131 -20.67 -16.53 -5.23
N GLU A 132 -21.11 -17.33 -6.19
CA GLU A 132 -21.25 -16.91 -7.59
C GLU A 132 -22.21 -15.72 -7.72
N GLN A 133 -23.33 -15.76 -7.00
CA GLN A 133 -24.29 -14.65 -6.94
C GLN A 133 -23.66 -13.39 -6.35
N ILE A 134 -22.93 -13.49 -5.23
CA ILE A 134 -22.21 -12.37 -4.63
C ILE A 134 -21.20 -11.78 -5.63
N MET A 135 -20.41 -12.63 -6.30
CA MET A 135 -19.42 -12.17 -7.28
C MET A 135 -20.06 -11.50 -8.50
N SER A 136 -21.20 -12.02 -8.99
CA SER A 136 -21.95 -11.40 -10.07
C SER A 136 -22.46 -10.00 -9.70
N ILE A 137 -22.98 -9.84 -8.47
CA ILE A 137 -23.40 -8.54 -7.95
C ILE A 137 -22.20 -7.60 -7.80
N TYR A 138 -21.08 -8.11 -7.25
CA TYR A 138 -19.88 -7.32 -7.01
C TYR A 138 -19.25 -6.79 -8.31
N HIS A 139 -19.34 -7.54 -9.41
CA HIS A 139 -18.90 -7.12 -10.75
C HIS A 139 -19.98 -6.42 -11.58
N SER A 140 -21.15 -6.14 -11.00
CA SER A 140 -22.25 -5.51 -11.73
C SER A 140 -21.95 -4.06 -12.11
N LYS A 141 -22.64 -3.56 -13.15
CA LYS A 141 -22.57 -2.16 -13.56
C LYS A 141 -22.88 -1.20 -12.40
N ALA A 142 -23.86 -1.54 -11.56
CA ALA A 142 -24.25 -0.70 -10.43
C ALA A 142 -23.09 -0.49 -9.44
N ILE A 143 -22.31 -1.55 -9.14
CA ILE A 143 -21.11 -1.43 -8.30
C ILE A 143 -20.01 -0.64 -9.01
N ASN A 144 -19.79 -0.87 -10.29
CA ASN A 144 -18.79 -0.10 -11.06
C ASN A 144 -19.13 1.40 -11.11
N ASP A 145 -20.39 1.77 -11.30
CA ASP A 145 -20.85 3.16 -11.28
C ASP A 145 -20.70 3.78 -9.87
N PHE A 146 -20.99 3.00 -8.82
CA PHE A 146 -20.78 3.41 -7.43
C PHE A 146 -19.29 3.67 -7.14
N LEU A 147 -18.39 2.78 -7.58
CA LEU A 147 -16.96 2.95 -7.40
C LEU A 147 -16.45 4.21 -8.10
N ALA A 148 -16.85 4.42 -9.35
CA ALA A 148 -16.44 5.58 -10.14
C ALA A 148 -16.91 6.91 -9.51
N SER A 149 -18.16 6.97 -9.06
CA SER A 149 -18.74 8.17 -8.46
C SER A 149 -18.19 8.48 -7.06
N THR A 150 -18.00 7.44 -6.24
CA THR A 150 -17.57 7.59 -4.84
C THR A 150 -16.08 7.81 -4.72
N PHE A 151 -15.28 6.97 -5.39
CA PHE A 151 -13.83 6.95 -5.21
C PHE A 151 -13.07 7.70 -6.30
N LYS A 152 -13.74 8.16 -7.38
CA LYS A 152 -13.18 9.06 -8.38
C LYS A 152 -11.80 8.62 -8.93
N GLY A 153 -11.62 7.31 -9.13
CA GLY A 153 -10.38 6.70 -9.63
C GLY A 153 -9.34 6.33 -8.57
N THR A 154 -9.58 6.61 -7.28
CA THR A 154 -8.72 6.15 -6.18
C THR A 154 -8.91 4.65 -5.89
N ILE A 155 -10.14 4.16 -6.05
CA ILE A 155 -10.47 2.73 -6.05
C ILE A 155 -11.15 2.43 -7.38
N GLU A 156 -10.67 1.40 -8.06
CA GLU A 156 -11.11 0.97 -9.38
C GLU A 156 -11.46 -0.53 -9.33
N ALA A 157 -12.38 -0.96 -10.18
CA ALA A 157 -12.70 -2.37 -10.33
C ALA A 157 -11.52 -3.11 -10.98
N ALA A 158 -11.20 -4.30 -10.47
CA ALA A 158 -10.32 -5.24 -11.14
C ALA A 158 -11.16 -6.01 -12.16
N ASN A 159 -11.14 -5.57 -13.42
CA ASN A 159 -11.85 -6.20 -14.52
C ASN A 159 -10.90 -7.07 -15.34
#